data_AF-A0A9D3ZJB3-F1
#
_entry.id   AF-A0A9D3ZJB3-F1
#
_cell.length_a   1.000
_cell.length_b   1.000
_cell.length_c   1.000
_cell.angle_alpha   90.00
_cell.angle_beta   90.00
_cell.angle_gamma   90.00
#
_symmetry.space_group_name_H-M   'P 1'
#
loop_
_entity.id
_entity.type
_entity.pdbx_description
1 polymer ?
#
loop_
_entity_poly.entity_id
_entity_poly.type
_entity_poly.pdbx_seq_one_letter_code
_entity_poly.pdbx_strand_id
1 'polypeptide(L)'
;MAYGGYYSKTESRVFNLRKVTNLRFFFHGILGGENTTAVTVAPIVVDHAPLTVGPEPTSKTIGNAQGLEVFAGRDTTTVVVYLDFGFTEGELNGSSISVFSRNR
;
A
#
# COMPACT_ATOMS: atom_id res chain seq x y z
N MET A 1 30.05 -2.37 -10.55
CA MET A 1 28.64 -1.99 -10.29
C MET A 1 27.79 -3.16 -10.76
N ALA A 2 27.09 -3.85 -9.86
CA ALA A 2 26.26 -5.01 -10.20
C ALA A 2 24.90 -4.85 -9.52
N TYR A 3 23.84 -4.80 -10.32
CA TYR A 3 22.46 -4.83 -9.85
C TYR A 3 22.15 -6.22 -9.30
N GLY A 4 21.92 -6.34 -7.99
CA GLY A 4 21.46 -7.57 -7.36
C GLY A 4 19.96 -7.76 -7.59
N GLY A 5 19.56 -8.90 -8.14
CA GLY A 5 18.16 -9.28 -8.30
C GLY A 5 17.44 -9.41 -6.94
N TYR A 6 16.14 -9.11 -6.93
CA TYR A 6 15.34 -8.94 -5.71
C TYR A 6 14.87 -10.25 -5.04
N TYR A 7 15.34 -11.43 -5.46
CA TYR A 7 14.91 -12.73 -4.90
C TYR A 7 15.89 -13.88 -5.18
N SER A 8 15.76 -14.98 -4.42
CA SER A 8 16.55 -16.22 -4.55
C SER A 8 15.68 -17.48 -4.62
N LYS A 9 16.23 -18.58 -5.18
CA LYS A 9 15.56 -19.88 -5.37
C LYS A 9 15.16 -20.54 -4.04
N THR A 10 13.93 -21.07 -3.96
CA THR A 10 13.39 -21.70 -2.72
C THR A 10 13.62 -23.22 -2.72
N GLU A 11 14.14 -23.77 -1.61
CA GLU A 11 14.16 -25.22 -1.32
C GLU A 11 13.11 -25.60 -0.25
N SER A 12 12.64 -26.85 -0.29
CA SER A 12 11.59 -27.35 0.61
C SER A 12 12.17 -28.06 1.84
N ARG A 13 11.82 -27.58 3.05
CA ARG A 13 11.84 -28.45 4.23
C ARG A 13 10.91 -27.96 5.36
N VAL A 14 10.06 -28.89 5.80
CA VAL A 14 9.51 -29.14 7.15
C VAL A 14 8.86 -27.96 7.90
N PHE A 15 7.63 -28.21 8.37
CA PHE A 15 6.72 -27.27 9.02
C PHE A 15 7.36 -26.35 10.08
N ASN A 16 6.94 -25.08 10.03
CA ASN A 16 7.32 -23.92 10.86
C ASN A 16 8.59 -23.14 10.49
N LEU A 17 8.87 -22.96 9.20
CA LEU A 17 9.68 -21.83 8.74
C LEU A 17 8.81 -20.58 8.70
N ARG A 18 9.08 -19.62 9.60
CA ARG A 18 8.53 -18.27 9.51
C ARG A 18 9.01 -17.65 8.19
N LYS A 19 8.17 -17.66 7.15
CA LYS A 19 8.43 -16.93 5.90
C LYS A 19 8.28 -15.43 6.20
N VAL A 20 9.36 -14.69 6.04
CA VAL A 20 9.38 -13.22 6.20
C VAL A 20 9.57 -12.61 4.82
N THR A 21 8.63 -11.76 4.41
CA THR A 21 8.72 -10.98 3.17
C THR A 21 8.87 -9.50 3.56
N ASN A 22 9.97 -8.87 3.15
CA ASN A 22 10.16 -7.43 3.34
C ASN A 22 9.51 -6.70 2.17
N LEU A 23 8.39 -6.02 2.43
CA LEU A 23 7.68 -5.24 1.42
C LEU A 23 8.12 -3.79 1.51
N ARG A 24 8.41 -3.19 0.35
CA ARG A 24 8.66 -1.76 0.19
C ARG A 24 7.87 -1.28 -1.01
N PHE A 25 6.98 -0.32 -0.77
CA PHE A 25 6.12 0.29 -1.77
C PHE A 25 5.86 1.75 -1.39
N PHE A 26 5.30 2.51 -2.30
CA PHE A 26 4.93 3.91 -2.11
C PHE A 26 3.43 4.06 -2.35
N PHE A 27 2.76 4.84 -1.49
CA PHE A 27 1.33 5.13 -1.55
C PHE A 27 1.14 6.62 -1.86
N HIS A 28 0.27 6.94 -2.82
CA HIS A 28 0.06 8.28 -3.33
C HIS A 28 -1.41 8.71 -3.21
N GLY A 29 -1.76 9.33 -2.06
CA GLY A 29 -3.05 9.99 -1.84
C GLY A 29 -3.03 11.42 -2.38
N ILE A 30 -3.93 11.73 -3.32
CA ILE A 30 -4.05 13.02 -4.01
C ILE A 30 -5.45 13.57 -3.76
N LEU A 31 -5.53 14.62 -2.95
CA LEU A 31 -6.78 15.34 -2.64
C LEU A 31 -7.02 16.44 -3.69
N GLY A 32 -8.08 16.31 -4.49
CA GLY A 32 -8.48 17.31 -5.48
C GLY A 32 -7.66 17.32 -6.79
N GLY A 33 -8.13 18.07 -7.79
CA GLY A 33 -7.53 18.11 -9.14
C GLY A 33 -8.00 17.00 -10.09
N GLU A 34 -7.47 17.00 -11.32
CA GLU A 34 -7.93 16.13 -12.43
C GLU A 34 -7.62 14.63 -12.19
N ASN A 35 -6.57 14.32 -11.41
CA ASN A 35 -6.16 12.96 -11.03
C ASN A 35 -6.33 12.72 -9.51
N THR A 36 -7.43 13.20 -8.95
CA THR A 36 -7.79 12.96 -7.54
C THR A 36 -7.86 11.46 -7.26
N THR A 37 -7.18 10.98 -6.23
CA THR A 37 -7.28 9.59 -5.71
C THR A 37 -8.04 9.50 -4.39
N ALA A 38 -8.44 10.66 -3.85
CA ALA A 38 -8.99 10.83 -2.51
C ALA A 38 -10.06 11.96 -2.45
N VAL A 39 -11.24 11.71 -1.85
CA VAL A 39 -12.34 12.69 -1.73
C VAL A 39 -12.78 12.85 -0.27
N THR A 40 -12.93 14.10 0.20
CA THR A 40 -13.45 14.41 1.54
C THR A 40 -14.98 14.33 1.60
N VAL A 41 -15.51 13.40 2.40
CA VAL A 41 -16.94 13.27 2.70
C VAL A 41 -17.13 13.32 4.22
N ALA A 42 -17.54 14.47 4.77
CA ALA A 42 -17.30 14.77 6.19
C ALA A 42 -15.78 14.58 6.49
N PRO A 43 -15.23 14.47 7.72
CA PRO A 43 -13.78 14.32 7.91
C PRO A 43 -13.26 12.91 7.53
N ILE A 44 -13.73 12.36 6.40
CA ILE A 44 -13.40 11.04 5.87
C ILE A 44 -12.88 11.21 4.44
N VAL A 45 -11.75 10.57 4.14
CA VAL A 45 -11.22 10.40 2.80
C VAL A 45 -11.40 8.94 2.39
N VAL A 46 -11.81 8.70 1.14
CA VAL A 46 -11.89 7.36 0.56
C VAL A 46 -10.79 7.23 -0.48
N ASP A 47 -9.96 6.20 -0.33
CA ASP A 47 -8.80 5.96 -1.18
C ASP A 47 -9.06 4.89 -2.23
N HIS A 48 -8.64 5.20 -3.46
CA HIS A 48 -8.39 4.22 -4.51
C HIS A 48 -7.12 4.66 -5.25
N ALA A 49 -5.96 4.18 -4.80
CA ALA A 49 -4.66 4.62 -5.32
C ALA A 49 -3.86 3.45 -5.90
N PRO A 50 -3.09 3.65 -6.98
CA PRO A 50 -2.20 2.62 -7.50
C PRO A 50 -1.01 2.36 -6.55
N LEU A 51 -0.56 1.11 -6.51
CA LEU A 51 0.71 0.72 -5.91
C LEU A 51 1.73 0.52 -7.02
N THR A 52 2.87 1.18 -6.92
CA THR A 52 3.91 1.15 -7.95
C THR A 52 5.22 0.59 -7.41
N VAL A 53 6.06 0.05 -8.30
CA VAL A 53 7.39 -0.49 -7.94
C VAL A 53 8.39 0.59 -7.53
N GLY A 54 8.18 1.83 -7.96
CA GLY A 54 9.06 2.97 -7.71
C GLY A 54 8.28 4.21 -7.26
N PRO A 55 8.99 5.25 -6.79
CA PRO A 55 8.38 6.48 -6.31
C PRO A 55 7.81 7.35 -7.44
N GLU A 56 8.23 7.14 -8.69
CA GLU A 56 7.69 7.84 -9.84
C GLU A 56 6.26 7.35 -10.13
N PRO A 57 5.26 8.24 -10.27
CA PRO A 57 3.88 7.83 -10.57
C PRO A 57 3.71 7.09 -11.90
N THR A 58 4.67 7.25 -12.82
CA THR A 58 4.71 6.56 -14.12
C THR A 58 5.39 5.19 -14.07
N SER A 59 5.93 4.80 -12.90
CA SER A 59 6.54 3.48 -12.73
C SER A 59 5.50 2.37 -12.76
N LYS A 60 5.95 1.12 -12.98
CA LYS A 60 5.05 -0.02 -13.17
C LYS A 60 4.11 -0.19 -11.97
N THR A 61 2.80 -0.16 -12.23
CA THR A 61 1.75 -0.53 -11.27
C THR A 61 1.78 -2.04 -10.99
N ILE A 62 1.65 -2.41 -9.71
CA ILE A 62 1.66 -3.78 -9.20
C ILE A 62 0.45 -4.14 -8.34
N GLY A 63 -0.47 -3.19 -8.16
CA GLY A 63 -1.66 -3.37 -7.34
C GLY A 63 -2.36 -2.04 -7.07
N ASN A 64 -3.25 -2.04 -6.08
CA ASN A 64 -3.93 -0.85 -5.60
C ASN A 64 -4.14 -0.89 -4.08
N ALA A 65 -4.26 0.29 -3.49
CA ALA A 65 -4.74 0.50 -2.15
C ALA A 65 -6.19 0.96 -2.21
N GLN A 66 -7.06 0.33 -1.41
CA GLN A 66 -8.45 0.72 -1.26
C GLN A 66 -8.79 0.87 0.21
N GLY A 67 -9.52 1.91 0.58
CA GLY A 67 -9.89 2.09 1.98
C GLY A 67 -10.40 3.47 2.32
N LEU A 68 -10.25 3.81 3.59
CA LEU A 68 -10.69 5.08 4.13
C LEU A 68 -9.76 5.60 5.22
N GLU A 69 -9.69 6.91 5.29
CA GLU A 69 -8.95 7.69 6.27
C GLU A 69 -9.91 8.62 6.99
N VAL A 70 -9.94 8.59 8.33
CA VAL A 70 -10.82 9.44 9.14
C VAL A 70 -9.99 10.39 9.97
N PHE A 71 -10.17 11.71 9.80
CA PHE A 71 -9.59 12.70 10.69
C PHE A 71 -10.27 12.61 12.07
N ALA A 72 -9.55 12.02 13.02
CA ALA A 72 -10.04 11.72 14.36
C ALA A 72 -9.47 12.66 15.43
N GLY A 73 -8.55 13.55 15.05
CA GLY A 73 -8.00 14.58 15.93
C GLY A 73 -8.97 15.75 16.12
N ARG A 74 -9.12 16.21 17.36
CA ARG A 74 -9.88 17.45 17.67
C ARG A 74 -9.09 18.71 17.28
N ASP A 75 -7.80 18.72 17.64
CA ASP A 75 -6.87 19.84 17.39
C ASP A 75 -5.57 19.35 16.71
N THR A 76 -5.62 18.16 16.10
CA THR A 76 -4.47 17.51 15.45
C THR A 76 -4.87 16.94 14.10
N THR A 77 -3.89 16.79 13.20
CA THR A 77 -4.06 16.11 11.90
C THR A 77 -4.03 14.58 12.04
N THR A 78 -4.41 14.04 13.20
CA THR A 78 -4.39 12.59 13.43
C THR A 78 -5.48 11.93 12.62
N VAL A 79 -5.09 10.92 11.85
CA VAL A 79 -5.97 10.14 10.99
C VAL A 79 -6.04 8.70 11.52
N VAL A 80 -7.21 8.07 11.49
CA VAL A 80 -7.35 6.62 11.62
C VAL A 80 -7.57 6.07 10.22
N VAL A 81 -6.69 5.19 9.78
CA VAL A 81 -6.70 4.62 8.43
C VAL A 81 -7.16 3.16 8.51
N TYR A 82 -8.00 2.78 7.56
CA TYR A 82 -8.20 1.41 7.12
C TYR A 82 -7.80 1.37 5.65
N LEU A 83 -6.72 0.68 5.31
CA LEU A 83 -6.26 0.51 3.93
C LEU A 83 -6.03 -0.96 3.63
N ASP A 84 -6.61 -1.46 2.55
CA ASP A 84 -6.33 -2.77 1.97
C ASP A 84 -5.41 -2.63 0.76
N PHE A 85 -4.23 -3.23 0.84
CA PHE A 85 -3.23 -3.23 -0.22
C PHE A 85 -3.35 -4.53 -1.02
N GLY A 86 -4.06 -4.49 -2.14
CA GLY A 86 -4.26 -5.61 -3.05
C GLY A 86 -3.15 -5.68 -4.10
N PHE A 87 -2.52 -6.85 -4.24
CA PHE A 87 -1.49 -7.09 -5.25
C PHE A 87 -2.09 -7.80 -6.46
N THR A 88 -1.82 -7.29 -7.66
CA THR A 88 -2.34 -7.84 -8.93
C THR A 88 -1.24 -8.40 -9.83
N GLU A 89 0.01 -8.35 -9.37
CA GLU A 89 1.20 -8.71 -10.14
C GLU A 89 2.20 -9.48 -9.26
N GLY A 90 3.10 -10.23 -9.90
CA GLY A 90 4.16 -10.96 -9.21
C GLY A 90 3.67 -12.12 -8.35
N GLU A 91 4.49 -12.53 -7.39
CA GLU A 91 4.23 -13.73 -6.55
C GLU A 91 3.06 -13.57 -5.59
N LEU A 92 2.71 -12.33 -5.24
CA LEU A 92 1.59 -12.02 -4.35
C LEU A 92 0.29 -11.74 -5.13
N ASN A 93 0.26 -11.94 -6.45
CA ASN A 93 -0.92 -11.70 -7.27
C ASN A 93 -2.15 -12.42 -6.68
N GLY A 94 -3.21 -11.65 -6.43
CA GLY A 94 -4.46 -12.11 -5.83
C GLY A 94 -4.46 -12.11 -4.30
N SER A 95 -3.36 -11.72 -3.65
CA SER A 95 -3.27 -11.55 -2.19
C SER A 95 -3.44 -10.09 -1.78
N SER A 96 -3.75 -9.85 -0.51
CA SER A 96 -3.78 -8.51 0.07
C SER A 96 -3.20 -8.47 1.49
N ILE A 97 -2.87 -7.26 1.95
CA ILE A 97 -2.58 -6.97 3.35
C ILE A 97 -3.41 -5.75 3.75
N SER A 98 -4.13 -5.84 4.86
CA SER A 98 -4.91 -4.72 5.37
C SER A 98 -4.24 -4.11 6.61
N VAL A 99 -4.23 -2.79 6.69
CA VAL A 99 -3.71 -2.01 7.81
C VAL A 99 -4.86 -1.23 8.41
N PHE A 100 -5.11 -1.46 9.70
CA PHE A 100 -5.97 -0.60 10.50
C PHE A 100 -5.13 0.04 11.60
N SER A 101 -4.89 1.34 11.49
CA SER A 101 -3.92 2.02 12.35
C SER A 101 -4.22 3.50 12.53
N ARG A 102 -3.60 4.09 13.55
CA ARG A 102 -3.54 5.54 13.73
C ARG A 102 -2.32 6.07 12.99
N ASN A 103 -2.53 7.06 12.13
CA ASN A 103 -1.52 7.84 11.43
C ASN A 103 -1.42 9.24 12.07
N ARG A 104 -0.21 9.70 12.35
CA ARG A 104 0.07 10.98 13.01
C ARG A 104 1.07 11.79 12.21
#